data_AF-A0A1H2KXP4-F1
#
_entry.id   AF-A0A1H2KXP4-F1
#
_cell.length_a   1.000
_cell.length_b   1.000
_cell.length_c   1.000
_cell.angle_alpha   90.00
_cell.angle_beta   90.00
_cell.angle_gamma   90.00
#
_symmetry.space_group_name_H-M   'P 1'
#
loop_
_entity.id
_entity.type
_entity.pdbx_description
1 polymer ?
#
loop_
_entity_poly.entity_id
_entity_poly.type
_entity_poly.pdbx_seq_one_letter_code
_entity_poly.pdbx_strand_id
1 'polypeptide(L)'
;MSGDEPAGETEPDRVRTPPQRRRSAARAVPALLTALAEGFLRDSMIIGTAALGLFVAAGGLLAGSAGQGVTGVVGGVGGAVLVLVAVAKHWSIGRQWLTVAIVLAVQIGLIAVWTS
;
A
#
# COMPACT_ATOMS: atom_id res chain seq x y z
N MET A 1 -41.93 -67.49 26.53
CA MET A 1 -41.96 -66.43 25.51
C MET A 1 -40.52 -66.11 25.16
N SER A 2 -40.09 -66.58 23.99
CA SER A 2 -38.77 -66.40 23.40
C SER A 2 -38.86 -65.26 22.38
N GLY A 3 -37.80 -64.47 22.21
CA GLY A 3 -37.60 -63.67 21.00
C GLY A 3 -37.16 -62.22 21.23
N ASP A 4 -35.83 -62.06 21.30
CA ASP A 4 -35.03 -61.12 20.49
C ASP A 4 -35.13 -59.60 20.72
N GLU A 5 -34.11 -59.09 21.42
CA GLU A 5 -33.47 -57.80 21.09
C GLU A 5 -32.82 -57.90 19.70
N PRO A 6 -33.03 -56.92 18.81
CA PRO A 6 -31.99 -56.53 17.87
C PRO A 6 -31.38 -55.20 18.32
N ALA A 7 -30.11 -55.32 18.67
CA ALA A 7 -29.16 -54.23 18.72
C ALA A 7 -29.10 -53.47 17.39
N GLY A 8 -28.80 -52.18 17.50
CA GLY A 8 -28.00 -51.49 16.50
C GLY A 8 -28.78 -50.62 15.52
N GLU A 9 -29.04 -49.38 15.94
CA GLU A 9 -28.89 -48.25 15.03
C GLU A 9 -28.04 -47.19 15.73
N THR A 10 -26.72 -47.41 15.67
CA THR A 10 -25.76 -46.32 15.68
C THR A 10 -26.17 -45.33 14.60
N GLU A 11 -26.85 -44.26 15.00
CA GLU A 11 -27.15 -43.14 14.12
C GLU A 11 -25.82 -42.65 13.53
N PRO A 12 -25.64 -42.73 12.20
CA PRO A 12 -24.38 -42.38 11.58
C PRO A 12 -24.15 -40.89 11.80
N ASP A 13 -23.06 -40.61 12.52
CA ASP A 13 -22.34 -39.34 12.61
C ASP A 13 -22.55 -38.52 11.32
N ARG A 14 -23.49 -37.57 11.38
CA ARG A 14 -23.86 -36.72 10.26
C ARG A 14 -22.67 -35.82 9.93
N VAL A 15 -21.97 -36.24 8.88
CA VAL A 15 -21.41 -35.37 7.83
C VAL A 15 -20.53 -34.24 8.38
N ARG A 16 -19.33 -34.59 8.84
CA ARG A 16 -18.20 -33.69 8.60
C ARG A 16 -17.96 -33.65 7.09
N THR A 17 -18.45 -32.60 6.42
CA THR A 17 -17.97 -32.22 5.08
C THR A 17 -16.85 -31.19 5.23
N PRO A 18 -15.56 -31.58 5.17
CA PRO A 18 -14.47 -30.63 5.01
C PRO A 18 -14.01 -30.53 3.54
N PRO A 19 -14.82 -30.02 2.60
CA PRO A 19 -14.23 -29.43 1.39
C PRO A 19 -14.59 -27.95 1.16
N GLN A 20 -15.64 -27.41 1.80
CA GLN A 20 -16.14 -26.07 1.47
C GLN A 20 -15.26 -24.94 2.05
N ARG A 21 -14.70 -25.12 3.25
CA ARG A 21 -13.74 -24.19 3.88
C ARG A 21 -12.43 -24.05 3.08
N ARG A 22 -11.99 -25.12 2.40
CA ARG A 22 -10.77 -25.09 1.58
C ARG A 22 -10.97 -24.29 0.29
N ARG A 23 -12.15 -24.36 -0.32
CA ARG A 23 -12.48 -23.59 -1.53
C ARG A 23 -12.64 -22.09 -1.27
N SER A 24 -13.21 -21.72 -0.11
CA SER A 24 -13.29 -20.32 0.30
C SER A 24 -11.92 -19.76 0.69
N ALA A 25 -11.08 -20.56 1.36
CA ALA A 25 -9.68 -20.19 1.62
C ALA A 25 -8.89 -19.99 0.33
N ALA A 26 -9.00 -20.90 -0.65
CA ALA A 26 -8.31 -20.78 -1.94
C ALA A 26 -8.73 -19.54 -2.76
N ARG A 27 -9.97 -19.05 -2.61
CA ARG A 27 -10.42 -17.78 -3.21
C ARG A 27 -10.07 -16.55 -2.37
N ALA A 28 -9.86 -16.71 -1.07
CA ALA A 28 -9.42 -15.63 -0.19
C ALA A 28 -7.92 -15.31 -0.35
N VAL A 29 -7.10 -16.31 -0.73
CA VAL A 29 -5.66 -16.13 -1.00
C VAL A 29 -5.38 -15.03 -2.03
N PRO A 30 -5.97 -15.02 -3.25
CA PRO A 30 -5.68 -13.96 -4.21
C PRO A 30 -6.10 -12.57 -3.71
N ALA A 31 -7.24 -12.44 -3.04
CA ALA A 31 -7.66 -11.15 -2.46
C ALA A 31 -6.69 -10.66 -1.37
N LEU A 32 -6.20 -11.57 -0.54
CA LEU A 32 -5.19 -11.26 0.49
C LEU A 32 -3.86 -10.85 -0.14
N LEU A 33 -3.42 -11.54 -1.20
CA LEU A 33 -2.20 -11.20 -1.94
C LEU A 33 -2.33 -9.84 -2.61
N THR A 34 -3.49 -9.50 -3.19
CA THR A 34 -3.73 -8.17 -3.76
C THR A 34 -3.66 -7.08 -2.70
N ALA A 35 -4.28 -7.31 -1.52
CA ALA A 35 -4.22 -6.34 -0.43
C ALA A 35 -2.79 -6.16 0.11
N LEU A 36 -2.00 -7.24 0.21
CA LEU A 36 -0.59 -7.17 0.58
C LEU A 36 0.25 -6.45 -0.47
N ALA A 37 0.02 -6.74 -1.75
CA ALA A 37 0.71 -6.07 -2.85
C ALA A 37 0.38 -4.57 -2.88
N GLU A 38 -0.88 -4.19 -2.65
CA GLU A 38 -1.31 -2.80 -2.55
C GLU A 38 -0.64 -2.10 -1.36
N GLY A 39 -0.60 -2.75 -0.19
CA GLY A 39 0.07 -2.22 0.99
C GLY A 39 1.58 -2.01 0.75
N PHE A 40 2.25 -3.01 0.19
CA PHE A 40 3.67 -2.93 -0.15
C PHE A 40 3.96 -1.85 -1.20
N LEU A 41 3.14 -1.78 -2.25
CA LEU A 41 3.28 -0.78 -3.31
C LEU A 41 3.08 0.62 -2.75
N ARG A 42 2.09 0.81 -1.87
CA ARG A 42 1.82 2.08 -1.20
C ARG A 42 3.00 2.49 -0.33
N ASP A 43 3.51 1.62 0.53
CA ASP A 43 4.68 1.93 1.37
C ASP A 43 5.91 2.23 0.52
N SER A 44 6.16 1.45 -0.53
CA SER A 44 7.26 1.68 -1.46
C SER A 44 7.14 3.03 -2.17
N MET A 45 5.92 3.41 -2.58
CA MET A 45 5.67 4.70 -3.22
C MET A 45 5.82 5.87 -2.25
N ILE A 46 5.36 5.72 -1.00
CA ILE A 46 5.52 6.74 0.04
C ILE A 46 7.02 6.97 0.30
N ILE A 47 7.77 5.90 0.56
CA ILE A 47 9.21 5.96 0.83
C ILE A 47 9.95 6.49 -0.39
N GLY A 48 9.65 5.98 -1.59
CA GLY A 48 10.26 6.41 -2.84
C GLY A 48 10.01 7.89 -3.13
N THR A 49 8.80 8.38 -2.93
CA THR A 49 8.43 9.79 -3.17
C THR A 49 9.08 10.73 -2.15
N ALA A 50 9.17 10.30 -0.88
CA ALA A 50 9.87 11.05 0.15
C ALA A 50 11.38 11.10 -0.13
N ALA A 51 11.99 9.97 -0.51
CA ALA A 51 13.39 9.89 -0.88
C ALA A 51 13.69 10.75 -2.13
N LEU A 52 12.86 10.68 -3.16
CA LEU A 52 12.96 11.54 -4.34
C LEU A 52 12.92 13.02 -3.94
N GLY A 53 12.06 13.38 -2.98
CA GLY A 53 11.98 14.76 -2.48
C GLY A 53 13.30 15.24 -1.89
N LEU A 54 14.01 14.38 -1.16
CA LEU A 54 15.34 14.69 -0.66
C LEU A 54 16.36 14.86 -1.79
N PHE A 55 16.30 14.03 -2.84
CA PHE A 55 17.15 14.19 -4.02
C PHE A 55 16.87 15.49 -4.78
N VAL A 56 15.61 15.90 -4.92
CA VAL A 56 15.23 17.18 -5.54
C VAL A 56 15.75 18.36 -4.71
N ALA A 57 15.66 18.28 -3.38
CA ALA A 57 16.20 19.31 -2.49
C ALA A 57 17.72 19.41 -2.62
N ALA A 58 18.43 18.28 -2.61
CA ALA A 58 19.87 18.24 -2.82
C ALA A 58 20.26 18.78 -4.21
N GLY A 59 19.55 18.35 -5.26
CA GLY A 59 19.76 18.82 -6.63
C GLY A 59 19.60 20.34 -6.76
N GLY A 60 18.54 20.91 -6.17
CA GLY A 60 18.32 22.34 -6.17
C GLY A 60 19.43 23.11 -5.45
N LEU A 61 19.89 22.63 -4.29
CA LEU A 61 21.00 23.23 -3.54
C LEU A 61 22.33 23.18 -4.31
N LEU A 62 22.54 22.16 -5.13
CA LEU A 62 23.74 21.98 -5.94
C LEU A 62 23.68 22.71 -7.29
N ALA A 63 22.52 23.21 -7.71
CA ALA A 63 22.32 23.83 -9.03
C ALA A 63 22.95 25.23 -9.18
N GLY A 64 23.56 25.78 -8.13
CA GLY A 64 24.36 27.02 -8.21
C GLY A 64 23.57 28.33 -8.28
N SER A 65 22.24 28.29 -8.37
CA SER A 65 21.38 29.48 -8.29
C SER A 65 20.50 29.46 -7.03
N ALA A 66 20.33 30.63 -6.40
CA ALA A 66 19.50 30.75 -5.19
C ALA A 66 18.04 30.36 -5.45
N GLY A 67 17.51 30.65 -6.65
CA GLY A 67 16.15 30.27 -7.04
C GLY A 67 15.94 28.76 -7.08
N GLN A 68 16.88 28.01 -7.66
CA GLN A 68 16.83 26.54 -7.69
C GLN A 68 17.02 25.93 -6.30
N GLY A 69 17.89 26.53 -5.47
CA GLY A 69 18.06 26.13 -4.08
C GLY A 69 16.76 26.23 -3.28
N VAL A 70 16.09 27.39 -3.34
CA VAL A 70 14.83 27.62 -2.62
C VAL A 70 13.72 26.72 -3.16
N THR A 71 13.52 26.68 -4.48
CA THR A 71 12.46 25.86 -5.08
C THR A 71 12.71 24.36 -4.87
N GLY A 72 13.95 23.90 -4.87
CA GLY A 72 14.32 22.53 -4.56
C GLY A 72 14.08 22.16 -3.11
N VAL A 73 14.47 22.99 -2.15
CA VAL A 73 14.20 22.73 -0.72
C VAL A 73 12.70 22.74 -0.45
N VAL A 74 11.97 23.75 -0.93
CA VAL A 74 10.52 23.86 -0.72
C VAL A 74 9.77 22.72 -1.40
N GLY A 75 10.07 22.43 -2.67
CA GLY A 75 9.41 21.35 -3.42
C GLY A 75 9.80 19.96 -2.92
N GLY A 76 11.08 19.75 -2.65
CA GLY A 76 11.64 18.48 -2.21
C GLY A 76 11.30 18.13 -0.77
N VAL A 77 11.73 18.95 0.19
CA VAL A 77 11.45 18.73 1.62
C VAL A 77 9.98 18.91 1.92
N GLY A 78 9.34 19.96 1.37
CA GLY A 78 7.91 20.18 1.54
C GLY A 78 7.07 19.02 0.99
N GLY A 79 7.44 18.50 -0.19
CA GLY A 79 6.81 17.31 -0.77
C GLY A 79 6.97 16.07 0.10
N ALA A 80 8.18 15.79 0.59
CA ALA A 80 8.45 14.66 1.47
C ALA A 80 7.65 14.76 2.78
N VAL A 81 7.63 15.92 3.42
CA VAL A 81 6.86 16.17 4.65
C VAL A 81 5.37 16.00 4.40
N LEU A 82 4.84 16.49 3.28
CA LEU A 82 3.42 16.36 2.95
C LEU A 82 3.00 14.89 2.83
N VAL A 83 3.82 14.07 2.16
CA VAL A 83 3.59 12.63 2.06
C VAL A 83 3.61 11.96 3.45
N LEU A 84 4.61 12.27 4.28
CA LEU A 84 4.70 11.73 5.64
C LEU A 84 3.52 12.16 6.52
N VAL A 85 3.07 13.41 6.43
CA VAL A 85 1.89 13.90 7.16
C VAL A 85 0.62 13.21 6.70
N ALA A 86 0.45 12.96 5.40
CA ALA A 86 -0.70 12.23 4.88
C ALA A 86 -0.78 10.79 5.45
N VAL A 87 0.37 10.16 5.67
CA VAL A 87 0.48 8.85 6.32
C VAL A 87 0.21 8.95 7.82
N ALA A 88 0.90 9.85 8.53
CA ALA A 88 0.80 10.03 9.97
C ALA A 88 -0.60 10.45 10.42
N LYS A 89 -1.31 11.24 9.61
CA LYS A 89 -2.71 11.62 9.87
C LYS A 89 -3.73 10.56 9.43
N HIS A 90 -3.28 9.36 9.03
CA HIS A 90 -4.14 8.27 8.55
C HIS A 90 -5.18 8.72 7.53
N TRP A 91 -4.78 9.56 6.56
CA TRP A 91 -5.69 9.98 5.51
C TRP A 91 -6.25 8.78 4.74
N SER A 92 -7.44 8.93 4.16
CA SER A 92 -8.04 7.90 3.32
C SER A 92 -7.06 7.47 2.21
N ILE A 93 -7.08 6.18 1.86
CA ILE A 93 -6.19 5.59 0.84
C ILE A 93 -6.15 6.45 -0.43
N GLY A 94 -7.31 6.89 -0.93
CA GLY A 94 -7.40 7.72 -2.13
C GLY A 94 -6.73 9.10 -1.97
N ARG A 95 -6.83 9.73 -0.80
CA ARG A 95 -6.16 11.00 -0.52
C ARG A 95 -4.65 10.86 -0.43
N GLN A 96 -4.15 9.74 0.09
CA GLN A 96 -2.71 9.48 0.11
C GLN A 96 -2.17 9.28 -1.30
N TRP A 97 -2.85 8.48 -2.13
CA TRP A 97 -2.48 8.31 -3.54
C TRP A 97 -2.50 9.63 -4.31
N LEU A 98 -3.53 10.46 -4.11
CA LEU A 98 -3.59 11.78 -4.73
C LEU A 98 -2.43 12.68 -4.27
N THR A 99 -2.10 12.66 -2.98
CA THR A 99 -0.98 13.44 -2.43
C THR A 99 0.35 13.00 -3.03
N VAL A 100 0.59 11.68 -3.08
CA VAL A 100 1.77 11.09 -3.71
C VAL A 100 1.85 11.51 -5.18
N ALA A 101 0.76 11.39 -5.94
CA ALA A 101 0.73 11.76 -7.36
C ALA A 101 1.04 13.24 -7.60
N ILE A 102 0.46 14.14 -6.79
CA ILE A 102 0.72 15.58 -6.86
C ILE A 102 2.19 15.88 -6.56
N VAL A 103 2.72 15.32 -5.46
CA VAL A 103 4.12 15.54 -5.07
C VAL A 103 5.07 15.01 -6.14
N LEU A 104 4.78 13.83 -6.71
CA LEU A 104 5.58 13.26 -7.79
C LEU A 104 5.57 14.15 -9.03
N ALA A 105 4.40 14.66 -9.43
CA ALA A 105 4.26 15.54 -10.59
C ALA A 105 5.04 16.85 -10.42
N VAL A 106 4.98 17.46 -9.24
CA VAL A 106 5.75 18.67 -8.91
C VAL A 106 7.25 18.39 -8.98
N GLN A 107 7.71 17.29 -8.39
CA GLN A 107 9.13 16.94 -8.38
C GLN A 107 9.66 16.66 -9.79
N ILE A 108 8.93 15.89 -10.60
CA ILE A 108 9.29 15.63 -12.00
C ILE A 108 9.30 16.94 -12.80
N GLY A 109 8.31 17.82 -12.57
CA GLY A 109 8.24 19.13 -13.21
C GLY A 109 9.45 20.01 -12.89
N LEU A 110 9.86 20.06 -11.62
CA LEU A 110 11.06 20.80 -11.20
C LEU A 110 12.32 20.25 -11.87
N ILE A 111 12.49 18.93 -11.88
CA ILE A 111 13.62 18.29 -12.57
C ILE A 111 13.61 18.67 -14.05
N ALA A 112 12.48 18.51 -14.73
CA ALA A 112 12.35 18.82 -16.16
C ALA A 112 12.73 20.26 -16.47
N VAL A 113 12.24 21.23 -15.68
CA VAL A 113 12.52 22.66 -15.84
C VAL A 113 14.01 22.98 -15.64
N TRP A 114 14.72 22.28 -14.75
CA TRP A 114 16.14 22.52 -14.54
C TRP A 114 17.04 21.84 -15.58
N THR A 115 16.53 20.79 -16.23
CA THR A 115 17.27 20.03 -17.25
C THR A 115 17.01 20.48 -18.69
N SER A 116 16.00 21.34 -18.91
CA SER A 116 15.67 21.93 -20.21
C SER A 116 16.49 23.19 -20.49
#